data_AF-A0A645AF73-F1
#
_entry.id   AF-A0A645AF73-F1
#
_cell.length_a   1.000
_cell.length_b   1.000
_cell.length_c   1.000
_cell.angle_alpha   90.00
_cell.angle_beta   90.00
_cell.angle_gamma   90.00
#
_symmetry.space_group_name_H-M   'P 1'
#
loop_
_entity.id
_entity.type
_entity.pdbx_description
1 polymer ?
#
loop_
_entity_poly.entity_id
_entity_poly.type
_entity_poly.pdbx_seq_one_letter_code
_entity_poly.pdbx_strand_id
1 'polypeptide(L)'
;METTSKNILVAGDLTGIEEASTALDEGRMAGCRAAYALGYLSEQEYEENKRVLLERLNALRCGPFGEKRRTAKEALWNAME
;
A
#
# COMPACT_ATOMS: atom_id res chain seq x y z
N MET A 1 -3.14 3.17 -0.29
CA MET A 1 -3.39 3.21 1.16
C MET A 1 -4.11 4.50 1.49
N GLU A 2 -5.40 4.41 1.76
CA GLU A 2 -6.22 5.51 2.29
C GLU A 2 -7.04 4.90 3.42
N THR A 3 -7.28 5.66 4.49
CA THR A 3 -8.13 5.16 5.59
C THR A 3 -9.60 5.20 5.19
N THR A 4 -10.48 4.69 6.06
CA THR A 4 -11.95 4.87 5.89
C THR A 4 -12.38 6.34 5.99
N SER A 5 -11.54 7.21 6.56
CA SER A 5 -11.72 8.66 6.48
C SER A 5 -11.08 9.20 5.20
N LYS A 6 -11.90 9.79 4.33
CA LYS A 6 -11.46 10.37 3.05
C LYS A 6 -10.31 11.36 3.25
N ASN A 7 -9.37 11.33 2.31
CA ASN A 7 -8.18 12.20 2.27
C ASN A 7 -7.20 12.03 3.43
N ILE A 8 -7.37 10.99 4.26
CA ILE A 8 -6.38 10.61 5.27
C ILE A 8 -5.65 9.38 4.75
N LEU A 9 -4.34 9.55 4.48
CA LEU A 9 -3.46 8.49 4.01
C LEU A 9 -2.43 8.16 5.10
N VAL A 10 -2.07 6.88 5.19
CA VAL A 10 -1.13 6.35 6.17
C VAL A 10 -0.11 5.46 5.48
N ALA A 11 1.12 5.45 5.97
CA ALA A 11 2.24 4.65 5.47
C ALA A 11 3.26 4.40 6.60
N GLY A 12 4.17 3.44 6.38
CA GLY A 12 5.25 3.12 7.32
C GLY A 12 4.76 2.46 8.61
N ASP A 13 5.43 2.72 9.74
CA ASP A 13 5.19 1.99 10.99
C ASP A 13 3.75 2.12 11.52
N LEU A 14 3.07 3.24 11.22
CA LEU A 14 1.64 3.46 11.53
C LEU A 14 0.73 2.41 10.89
N THR A 15 1.20 1.68 9.87
CA THR A 15 0.44 0.64 9.18
C THR A 15 0.80 -0.78 9.62
N GLY A 16 1.59 -0.92 10.69
CA GLY A 16 1.99 -2.20 11.27
C GLY A 16 3.21 -2.83 10.58
N ILE A 17 4.13 -2.01 10.07
CA ILE A 17 5.37 -2.46 9.42
C ILE A 17 6.56 -2.13 10.30
N GLU A 18 7.51 -3.06 10.42
CA GLU A 18 8.79 -2.84 11.13
C GLU A 18 10.01 -2.97 10.19
N GLU A 19 9.79 -3.13 8.89
CA GLU A 19 10.85 -3.27 7.89
C GLU A 19 10.91 -2.05 6.95
N ALA A 20 12.10 -1.42 6.89
CA ALA A 20 12.33 -0.19 6.14
C ALA A 20 11.96 -0.29 4.65
N SER A 21 12.24 -1.44 4.02
CA SER A 21 11.94 -1.71 2.61
C SER A 21 10.44 -1.61 2.32
N THR A 22 9.61 -2.20 3.19
CA THR A 22 8.16 -2.23 3.06
C THR A 22 7.56 -0.86 3.39
N ALA A 23 8.12 -0.14 4.38
CA ALA A 23 7.70 1.22 4.73
C ALA A 23 7.87 2.20 3.55
N LEU A 24 8.97 2.10 2.80
CA LEU A 24 9.22 2.93 1.63
C LEU A 24 8.21 2.69 0.50
N ASP A 25 7.93 1.43 0.18
CA ASP A 25 6.99 1.10 -0.90
C ASP A 25 5.52 1.40 -0.50
N GLU A 26 5.14 1.29 0.78
CA GLU A 26 3.84 1.79 1.25
C GLU A 26 3.73 3.32 1.21
N GLY A 27 4.82 4.04 1.51
CA GLY A 27 4.88 5.49 1.33
C GLY A 27 4.66 5.91 -0.12
N ARG A 28 5.27 5.19 -1.07
CA ARG A 28 5.03 5.39 -2.51
C ARG A 28 3.57 5.11 -2.88
N MET A 29 2.97 4.07 -2.32
CA MET A 29 1.57 3.73 -2.57
C MET A 29 0.60 4.79 -2.02
N ALA A 30 0.87 5.36 -0.84
CA ALA A 30 0.13 6.50 -0.31
C ALA A 30 0.31 7.74 -1.20
N GLY A 31 1.54 8.07 -1.59
CA GLY A 31 1.82 9.21 -2.48
C GLY A 31 1.13 9.08 -3.85
N CYS A 32 1.15 7.89 -4.45
CA CYS A 32 0.48 7.61 -5.71
C CYS A 32 -1.05 7.80 -5.60
N ARG A 33 -1.66 7.32 -4.51
CA ARG A 33 -3.08 7.54 -4.22
C ARG A 33 -3.42 9.02 -4.05
N ALA A 34 -2.57 9.79 -3.37
CA ALA A 34 -2.75 11.23 -3.19
C ALA A 34 -2.64 11.98 -4.53
N ALA A 35 -1.65 11.66 -5.35
CA ALA A 35 -1.48 12.27 -6.68
C ALA A 35 -2.68 11.99 -7.59
N TYR A 36 -3.21 10.76 -7.58
CA TYR A 36 -4.44 10.41 -8.28
C TYR A 36 -5.66 11.17 -7.75
N ALA A 37 -5.83 11.24 -6.42
CA ALA A 37 -6.94 11.98 -5.80
C ALA A 37 -6.95 13.48 -6.15
N LEU A 38 -5.77 14.07 -6.37
CA LEU A 38 -5.59 15.46 -6.76
C LEU A 38 -5.64 15.67 -8.29
N GLY A 39 -5.83 14.60 -9.08
CA GLY A 39 -5.94 14.68 -10.55
C GLY A 39 -4.60 14.81 -11.29
N TYR A 40 -3.46 14.57 -10.62
CA TYR A 40 -2.13 14.59 -11.23
C TYR A 40 -1.77 13.29 -11.96
N LEU A 41 -2.55 12.23 -11.78
CA LEU A 41 -2.41 10.96 -12.48
C LEU A 41 -3.72 10.59 -13.16
N SER A 42 -3.64 10.03 -14.37
CA SER A 42 -4.77 9.33 -14.97
C SER A 42 -5.08 8.03 -14.21
N GLU A 43 -6.29 7.50 -14.40
CA GLU A 43 -6.68 6.22 -13.80
C GLU A 43 -5.78 5.06 -14.27
N GLN A 44 -5.38 5.05 -15.56
CA GLN A 44 -4.44 4.05 -16.09
C GLN A 44 -3.06 4.14 -15.43
N GLU A 45 -2.51 5.34 -15.28
CA GLU A 45 -1.22 5.53 -14.60
C GLU A 45 -1.31 5.14 -13.12
N TYR A 46 -2.42 5.46 -12.47
CA TYR A 46 -2.64 5.07 -11.07
C TYR A 46 -2.69 3.56 -10.90
N GLU A 47 -3.49 2.85 -11.70
CA GLU A 47 -3.65 1.40 -11.59
C GLU A 47 -2.36 0.65 -11.95
N GLU A 48 -1.60 1.10 -12.96
CA GLU A 48 -0.32 0.48 -13.29
C GLU A 48 0.72 0.68 -12.17
N ASN A 49 0.84 1.90 -11.63
CA ASN A 49 1.74 2.16 -10.51
C ASN A 49 1.35 1.36 -9.26
N LYS A 50 0.04 1.27 -8.98
CA LYS A 50 -0.50 0.48 -7.87
C LYS A 50 -0.18 -1.00 -8.04
N ARG A 51 -0.34 -1.56 -9.24
CA ARG A 51 -0.01 -2.96 -9.56
C ARG A 51 1.47 -3.26 -9.29
N VAL A 52 2.38 -2.44 -9.84
CA VAL A 52 3.83 -2.62 -9.66
C VAL A 52 4.22 -2.53 -8.19
N LEU A 53 3.65 -1.58 -7.44
CA LEU A 53 3.92 -1.44 -6.01
C LEU A 53 3.39 -2.63 -5.19
N LEU A 54 2.21 -3.17 -5.54
CA LEU A 54 1.67 -4.37 -4.90
C LEU A 54 2.55 -5.60 -5.15
N GLU A 55 3.03 -5.81 -6.38
CA GLU A 55 3.94 -6.92 -6.71
C GLU A 55 5.22 -6.85 -5.89
N ARG A 56 5.81 -5.66 -5.74
CA ARG A 56 7.01 -5.44 -4.90
C ARG A 56 6.73 -5.72 -3.42
N LEU A 57 5.61 -5.21 -2.88
CA LEU A 57 5.22 -5.46 -1.50
C LEU A 57 4.98 -6.94 -1.23
N ASN A 58 4.36 -7.66 -2.18
CA ASN A 58 4.17 -9.09 -2.08
C ASN A 58 5.50 -9.84 -2.09
N ALA A 59 6.44 -9.46 -2.97
CA ALA A 59 7.77 -10.05 -3.00
C ALA A 59 8.54 -9.88 -1.69
N LEU A 60 8.47 -8.70 -1.06
CA LEU A 60 9.08 -8.44 0.25
C LEU A 60 8.45 -9.26 1.39
N ARG A 61 7.17 -9.61 1.25
CA ARG A 61 6.42 -10.40 2.25
C ARG A 61 6.49 -11.91 1.99
N CYS A 62 7.03 -12.34 0.85
CA CYS A 62 7.23 -13.75 0.52
C CYS A 62 8.49 -14.29 1.22
N GLY A 63 8.28 -14.80 2.43
CA GLY A 63 9.30 -15.51 3.21
C GLY A 63 8.66 -16.18 4.43
N PRO A 64 9.33 -17.15 5.07
CA PRO A 64 8.76 -17.94 6.19
C PRO A 64 8.30 -17.08 7.39
N PHE A 65 8.75 -15.83 7.48
CA PHE A 65 8.38 -14.87 8.53
C PHE A 65 7.38 -13.79 8.07
N GLY A 66 7.02 -13.75 6.78
CA GLY A 66 6.17 -12.72 6.19
C GLY A 66 4.71 -13.12 5.98
N GLU A 67 4.39 -14.43 6.05
CA GLU A 67 3.06 -14.96 5.72
C GLU A 67 1.96 -14.40 6.63
N LYS A 68 2.14 -14.44 7.96
CA LYS A 68 1.18 -13.85 8.91
C LYS A 68 0.89 -12.37 8.64
N ARG A 69 1.92 -11.61 8.24
CA ARG A 69 1.80 -10.17 7.94
C ARG A 69 1.05 -9.93 6.64
N ARG A 70 1.31 -10.75 5.62
CA ARG A 70 0.59 -10.73 4.34
C ARG A 70 -0.91 -10.96 4.57
N THR A 71 -1.27 -12.04 5.27
CA THR A 71 -2.68 -12.39 5.54
C THR A 71 -3.41 -11.30 6.33
N ALA A 72 -2.74 -10.70 7.34
CA ALA A 72 -3.33 -9.60 8.10
C ALA A 72 -3.61 -8.36 7.23
N LYS A 73 -2.69 -8.04 6.30
CA LYS A 73 -2.87 -6.90 5.39
C LYS A 73 -3.94 -7.17 4.34
N GLU A 74 -4.00 -8.38 3.79
CA GLU A 74 -5.07 -8.80 2.86
C GLU A 74 -6.45 -8.66 3.51
N ALA A 75 -6.61 -9.08 4.77
CA ALA A 75 -7.86 -8.92 5.52
C ALA A 75 -8.27 -7.45 5.71
N LEU A 76 -7.31 -6.57 6.03
CA LEU A 76 -7.57 -5.13 6.13
C LEU A 76 -8.00 -4.54 4.79
N TRP A 77 -7.35 -4.94 3.69
CA TRP A 77 -7.67 -4.41 2.36
C TRP A 77 -9.06 -4.82 1.89
N ASN A 78 -9.42 -6.10 2.08
CA ASN A 78 -10.74 -6.62 1.74
C ASN A 78 -11.87 -6.00 2.58
N ALA A 79 -11.56 -5.52 3.80
CA ALA A 79 -12.53 -4.82 4.64
C ALA A 79 -12.75 -3.34 4.24
N MET A 80 -11.96 -2.83 3.29
CA MET A 80 -12.01 -1.44 2.82
C MET A 80 -12.59 -1.30 1.40
N GLU A 81 -12.82 -2.42 0.71
CA GLU A 81 -13.73 -2.51 -0.46
C GLU A 81 -15.19 -2.50 -0.01
#